data_AF-A0A2M9HDG6-F1
#
_entry.id   AF-A0A2M9HDG6-F1
#
_cell.length_a   1.000
_cell.length_b   1.000
_cell.length_c   1.000
_cell.angle_alpha   90.00
_cell.angle_beta   90.00
_cell.angle_gamma   90.00
#
_symmetry.space_group_name_H-M   'P 1'
#
loop_
_entity.id
_entity.type
_entity.pdbx_description
1 polymer ?
#
loop_
_entity_poly.entity_id
_entity_poly.type
_entity_poly.pdbx_seq_one_letter_code
_entity_poly.pdbx_strand_id
1 'polypeptide(L)'
;MAVSETLLSQAVAVIASVRGVQMDAGTLADDVVLLAYVWPDDQEFKQAVSSVRYALELLVADHVEGTALKYGLSGWYSYHFQHRRRQGARADMRVIYRRVPEGIQIKGFGSRHLPSDIYDRLAQLGD
;
A
#
# COMPACT_ATOMS: atom_id res chain seq x y z
N MET A 1 -5.41 -19.33 -9.93
CA MET A 1 -5.90 -18.61 -11.12
C MET A 1 -5.29 -17.21 -11.09
N ALA A 2 -5.15 -16.53 -12.21
CA ALA A 2 -4.75 -15.12 -12.17
C ALA A 2 -5.98 -14.26 -11.85
N VAL A 3 -5.81 -13.22 -11.02
CA VAL A 3 -6.83 -12.21 -10.76
C VAL A 3 -7.24 -11.56 -12.09
N SER A 4 -8.55 -11.46 -12.33
CA SER A 4 -9.06 -10.89 -13.59
C SER A 4 -8.78 -9.40 -13.72
N GLU A 5 -8.67 -8.91 -14.96
CA GLU A 5 -8.49 -7.49 -15.26
C GLU A 5 -9.61 -6.62 -14.64
N THR A 6 -10.86 -7.09 -14.69
CA THR A 6 -11.99 -6.41 -14.05
C THR A 6 -11.77 -6.24 -12.54
N LEU A 7 -11.25 -7.26 -11.88
CA LEU A 7 -10.98 -7.22 -10.44
C LEU A 7 -9.79 -6.30 -10.11
N LEU A 8 -8.77 -6.24 -10.97
CA LEU A 8 -7.67 -5.28 -10.86
C LEU A 8 -8.18 -3.83 -10.99
N SER A 9 -8.99 -3.52 -12.02
CA SER A 9 -9.54 -2.18 -12.21
C SER A 9 -10.45 -1.76 -11.03
N GLN A 10 -11.25 -2.68 -10.50
CA GLN A 10 -12.06 -2.43 -9.30
C GLN A 10 -11.17 -2.13 -8.08
N ALA A 11 -10.08 -2.88 -7.89
CA ALA A 11 -9.16 -2.64 -6.79
C ALA A 11 -8.49 -1.26 -6.88
N VAL A 12 -8.04 -0.85 -8.07
CA VAL A 12 -7.52 0.51 -8.31
C VAL A 12 -8.57 1.55 -7.94
N ALA A 13 -9.80 1.41 -8.42
CA ALA A 13 -10.88 2.36 -8.12
C ALA A 13 -11.20 2.45 -6.61
N VAL A 14 -11.21 1.30 -5.92
CA VAL A 14 -11.45 1.24 -4.46
C VAL A 14 -10.37 2.00 -3.70
N ILE A 15 -9.09 1.80 -4.02
CA ILE A 15 -7.98 2.47 -3.33
C ILE A 15 -7.91 3.96 -3.71
N ALA A 16 -8.10 4.30 -4.99
CA ALA A 16 -8.13 5.68 -5.47
C ALA A 16 -9.27 6.51 -4.84
N SER A 17 -10.35 5.86 -4.38
CA SER A 17 -11.50 6.55 -3.78
C SER A 17 -11.25 7.06 -2.34
N VAL A 18 -10.14 6.69 -1.70
CA VAL A 18 -9.85 7.10 -0.33
C VAL A 18 -9.52 8.59 -0.29
N ARG A 19 -10.40 9.39 0.32
CA ARG A 19 -10.19 10.83 0.47
C ARG A 19 -8.99 11.12 1.35
N GLY A 20 -8.25 12.20 1.04
CA GLY A 20 -7.04 12.58 1.78
C GLY A 20 -5.81 11.74 1.43
N VAL A 21 -5.89 10.88 0.42
CA VAL A 21 -4.75 10.15 -0.14
C VAL A 21 -4.32 10.78 -1.46
N GLN A 22 -3.05 11.12 -1.56
CA GLN A 22 -2.37 11.51 -2.80
C GLN A 22 -1.42 10.38 -3.22
N MET A 23 -1.56 9.87 -4.43
CA MET A 23 -0.69 8.82 -4.97
C MET A 23 -0.58 8.97 -6.48
N ASP A 24 0.59 8.64 -7.02
CA ASP A 24 0.78 8.53 -8.47
C ASP A 24 -0.07 7.37 -9.03
N ALA A 25 -0.75 7.61 -10.16
CA ALA A 25 -1.69 6.67 -10.73
C ALA A 25 -1.01 5.41 -11.31
N GLY A 26 0.19 5.57 -11.89
CA GLY A 26 0.98 4.44 -12.38
C GLY A 26 1.43 3.54 -11.24
N THR A 27 1.99 4.15 -10.20
CA THR A 27 2.41 3.46 -8.97
C THR A 27 1.23 2.72 -8.31
N LEU A 28 0.05 3.33 -8.29
CA LEU A 28 -1.16 2.68 -7.76
C LEU A 28 -1.52 1.42 -8.56
N ALA A 29 -1.52 1.50 -9.89
CA ALA A 29 -1.82 0.36 -10.74
C ALA A 29 -0.78 -0.76 -10.57
N ASP A 30 0.50 -0.42 -10.55
CA ASP A 30 1.60 -1.36 -10.36
C ASP A 30 1.48 -2.09 -9.00
N ASP A 31 1.23 -1.35 -7.93
CA ASP A 31 1.10 -1.94 -6.59
C ASP A 31 -0.12 -2.86 -6.50
N VAL A 32 -1.23 -2.53 -7.16
CA VAL A 32 -2.40 -3.43 -7.27
C VAL A 32 -2.06 -4.70 -8.03
N VAL A 33 -1.32 -4.61 -9.14
CA VAL A 33 -0.85 -5.79 -9.89
C VAL A 33 0.06 -6.66 -9.03
N LEU A 34 0.96 -6.05 -8.25
CA LEU A 34 1.84 -6.79 -7.33
C LEU A 34 1.06 -7.45 -6.20
N LEU A 35 -0.01 -6.84 -5.68
CA LEU A 35 -0.91 -7.53 -4.74
C LEU A 35 -1.51 -8.79 -5.35
N ALA A 36 -1.94 -8.74 -6.61
CA ALA A 36 -2.49 -9.90 -7.31
C ALA A 36 -1.42 -10.99 -7.57
N TYR A 37 -0.16 -10.60 -7.75
CA TYR A 37 0.94 -11.55 -7.84
C TYR A 37 1.18 -12.28 -6.51
N VAL A 38 1.13 -11.56 -5.38
CA VAL A 38 1.31 -12.13 -4.04
C VAL A 38 0.13 -13.02 -3.64
N TRP A 39 -1.09 -12.54 -3.89
CA TRP A 39 -2.34 -13.20 -3.55
C TRP A 39 -3.16 -13.43 -4.83
N PRO A 40 -2.86 -14.49 -5.60
CA PRO A 40 -3.54 -14.75 -6.87
C PRO A 40 -4.95 -15.32 -6.71
N ASP A 41 -5.33 -15.74 -5.50
CA ASP A 41 -6.72 -16.10 -5.20
C ASP A 41 -7.58 -14.84 -5.07
N ASP A 42 -8.72 -14.81 -5.77
CA ASP A 42 -9.62 -13.65 -5.81
C ASP A 42 -10.09 -13.21 -4.42
N GLN A 43 -10.35 -14.14 -3.50
CA GLN A 43 -10.83 -13.81 -2.17
C GLN A 43 -9.70 -13.25 -1.30
N GLU A 44 -8.51 -13.85 -1.37
CA GLU A 44 -7.33 -13.32 -0.70
C GLU A 44 -6.92 -11.94 -1.24
N PHE A 45 -6.97 -11.76 -2.56
CA PHE A 45 -6.71 -10.48 -3.21
C PHE A 45 -7.67 -9.39 -2.73
N LYS A 46 -8.98 -9.66 -2.78
CA LYS A 46 -10.00 -8.72 -2.28
C LYS A 46 -9.79 -8.37 -0.81
N GLN A 47 -9.38 -9.34 0.00
CA GLN A 47 -9.05 -9.11 1.40
C GLN A 47 -7.82 -8.21 1.54
N ALA A 48 -6.77 -8.41 0.75
CA ALA A 48 -5.59 -7.56 0.74
C ALA A 48 -5.92 -6.12 0.34
N VAL A 49 -6.68 -5.93 -0.74
CA VAL A 49 -7.17 -4.62 -1.20
C VAL A 49 -8.00 -3.92 -0.12
N SER A 50 -8.94 -4.64 0.51
CA SER A 50 -9.77 -4.09 1.60
C SER A 50 -8.92 -3.64 2.79
N SER A 51 -7.90 -4.42 3.14
CA SER A 51 -6.99 -4.09 4.23
C SER A 51 -6.08 -2.91 3.90
N VAL A 52 -5.63 -2.76 2.65
CA VAL A 52 -4.93 -1.55 2.20
C VAL A 52 -5.83 -0.34 2.36
N ARG A 53 -7.03 -0.36 1.77
CA ARG A 53 -8.00 0.75 1.89
C ARG A 53 -8.20 1.16 3.35
N TYR A 54 -8.46 0.19 4.22
CA TYR A 54 -8.68 0.47 5.63
C TYR A 54 -7.43 1.03 6.35
N ALA A 55 -6.23 0.54 6.02
CA ALA A 55 -4.99 1.11 6.53
C ALA A 55 -4.82 2.58 6.10
N LEU A 56 -5.18 2.93 4.86
CA LEU A 56 -5.13 4.31 4.38
C LEU A 56 -6.12 5.20 5.12
N GLU A 57 -7.35 4.74 5.34
CA GLU A 57 -8.35 5.47 6.13
C GLU A 57 -7.88 5.74 7.55
N LEU A 58 -7.27 4.74 8.22
CA LEU A 58 -6.71 4.91 9.56
C LEU A 58 -5.54 5.89 9.58
N LEU A 59 -4.68 5.86 8.56
CA LEU A 59 -3.56 6.80 8.43
C LEU A 59 -4.10 8.22 8.26
N VAL A 60 -5.01 8.45 7.31
CA VAL A 60 -5.62 9.77 7.05
C VAL A 60 -6.32 10.32 8.28
N ALA A 61 -6.99 9.47 9.07
CA ALA A 61 -7.68 9.86 10.31
C ALA A 61 -6.75 10.02 11.53
N ASP A 62 -5.43 9.91 11.35
CA ASP A 62 -4.43 9.97 12.43
C ASP A 62 -4.66 8.94 13.55
N HIS A 63 -5.31 7.81 13.25
CA HIS A 63 -5.56 6.75 14.22
C HIS A 63 -4.38 5.80 14.40
N VAL A 64 -3.48 5.76 13.41
CA VAL A 64 -2.28 4.93 13.42
C VAL A 64 -1.11 5.72 12.83
N GLU A 65 0.10 5.32 13.19
CA GLU A 65 1.33 5.93 12.70
C GLU A 65 2.37 4.86 12.33
N GLY A 66 3.14 5.13 11.28
CA GLY A 66 4.26 4.30 10.86
C GLY A 66 5.57 4.63 11.59
N THR A 67 6.59 3.83 11.32
CA THR A 67 7.96 4.14 11.76
C THR A 67 8.65 5.04 10.75
N ALA A 68 9.28 6.12 11.20
CA ALA A 68 10.07 6.99 10.34
C ALA A 68 11.18 6.23 9.62
N LEU A 69 11.32 6.48 8.32
CA LEU A 69 12.38 5.90 7.50
C LEU A 69 13.65 6.74 7.58
N LYS A 70 14.80 6.07 7.41
CA LYS A 70 16.14 6.67 7.47
C LYS A 70 16.73 6.85 6.07
N TYR A 71 17.86 7.56 5.99
CA TYR A 71 18.63 7.80 4.76
C TYR A 71 17.86 8.62 3.71
N GLY A 72 17.95 8.29 2.41
CA GLY A 72 17.30 9.02 1.30
C GLY A 72 15.77 9.04 1.33
N LEU A 73 15.14 8.55 2.39
CA LEU A 73 13.70 8.54 2.62
C LEU A 73 13.31 9.37 3.85
N SER A 74 14.14 10.33 4.25
CA SER A 74 13.79 11.29 5.32
C SER A 74 12.44 11.96 5.04
N GLY A 75 11.60 12.07 6.07
CA GLY A 75 10.23 12.57 5.97
C GLY A 75 9.19 11.54 5.53
N TRP A 76 9.61 10.33 5.13
CA TRP A 76 8.72 9.20 4.87
C TRP A 76 8.63 8.26 6.07
N TYR A 77 7.52 7.54 6.16
CA TYR A 77 7.16 6.61 7.21
C TYR A 77 6.74 5.28 6.58
N SER A 78 7.01 4.18 7.28
CA SER A 78 6.54 2.84 6.93
C SER A 78 5.54 2.36 7.97
N TYR A 79 4.29 2.22 7.58
CA TYR A 79 3.25 1.63 8.41
C TYR A 79 3.06 0.17 8.05
N HIS A 80 3.17 -0.73 9.03
CA HIS A 80 3.05 -2.16 8.84
C HIS A 80 1.71 -2.66 9.39
N PHE A 81 1.04 -3.52 8.64
CA PHE A 81 -0.24 -4.10 9.03
C PHE A 81 -0.38 -5.52 8.48
N GLN A 82 -1.49 -6.18 8.83
CA GLN A 82 -1.80 -7.52 8.35
C GLN A 82 -2.91 -7.41 7.28
N HIS A 83 -2.77 -8.11 6.15
CA HIS A 83 -3.87 -8.25 5.20
C HIS A 83 -5.05 -9.02 5.82
N ARG A 84 -4.77 -9.97 6.72
CA ARG A 84 -5.76 -10.67 7.56
C ARG A 84 -5.43 -10.50 9.04
N ARG A 85 -6.32 -9.82 9.77
CA ARG A 85 -6.15 -9.65 11.21
C ARG A 85 -6.23 -11.00 11.93
N ARG A 86 -5.11 -11.40 12.54
CA ARG A 86 -4.99 -12.59 13.38
C ARG A 86 -4.13 -12.26 14.60
N GLN A 87 -4.62 -12.62 15.79
CA GLN A 87 -3.88 -12.40 17.03
C GLN A 87 -2.53 -13.13 16.98
N GLY A 88 -1.45 -12.45 17.35
CA GLY A 88 -0.10 -13.00 17.37
C GLY A 88 0.57 -13.16 15.99
N ALA A 89 -0.14 -12.89 14.89
CA ALA A 89 0.47 -12.93 13.56
C ALA A 89 1.39 -11.71 13.32
N ARG A 90 2.38 -11.87 12.45
CA ARG A 90 3.26 -10.77 12.03
C ARG A 90 2.58 -9.96 10.94
N ALA A 91 2.92 -8.67 10.86
CA ALA A 91 2.55 -7.84 9.72
C ALA A 91 3.22 -8.34 8.44
N ASP A 92 2.41 -8.50 7.39
CA ASP A 92 2.79 -8.97 6.06
C ASP A 92 2.57 -7.92 4.98
N MET A 93 1.96 -6.78 5.33
CA MET A 93 1.72 -5.63 4.46
C MET A 93 2.44 -4.39 4.98
N ARG A 94 2.73 -3.47 4.06
CA ARG A 94 3.21 -2.12 4.38
C ARG A 94 2.66 -1.06 3.44
N VAL A 95 2.61 0.18 3.95
CA VAL A 95 2.41 1.41 3.18
C VAL A 95 3.56 2.35 3.50
N ILE A 96 4.19 2.92 2.46
CA ILE A 96 5.18 3.98 2.58
C ILE A 96 4.49 5.31 2.29
N TYR A 97 4.48 6.20 3.28
CA TYR A 97 3.73 7.45 3.20
C TYR A 97 4.48 8.61 3.86
N ARG A 98 4.05 9.84 3.57
CA ARG A 98 4.39 11.03 4.34
C ARG A 98 3.14 11.85 4.61
N ARG A 99 3.18 12.64 5.68
CA ARG A 99 2.12 13.61 6.00
C ARG A 99 2.21 14.81 5.07
N VAL A 100 1.06 15.27 4.60
CA VAL A 100 0.88 16.52 3.83
C VAL A 100 -0.31 17.28 4.43
N PRO A 101 -0.45 18.61 4.21
CA PRO A 101 -1.53 19.38 4.84
C PRO A 101 -2.93 18.83 4.59
N GLU A 102 -3.18 18.25 3.41
CA GLU A 102 -4.47 17.72 2.98
C GLU A 102 -4.68 16.23 3.30
N GLY A 103 -3.73 15.60 4.01
CA GLY A 103 -3.79 14.19 4.40
C GLY A 103 -2.45 13.46 4.32
N ILE A 104 -2.36 12.45 3.46
CA ILE A 104 -1.13 11.68 3.23
C ILE A 104 -0.78 11.60 1.76
N GLN A 105 0.52 11.61 1.48
CA GLN A 105 1.04 11.19 0.19
C GLN A 105 1.65 9.80 0.32
N ILE A 106 1.32 8.91 -0.61
CA ILE A 106 1.79 7.53 -0.65
C ILE A 106 2.85 7.39 -1.73
N LYS A 107 3.96 6.72 -1.38
CA LYS A 107 5.01 6.33 -2.34
C LYS A 107 4.84 4.89 -2.84
N GLY A 108 4.17 4.05 -2.08
CA GLY A 108 3.78 2.70 -2.49
C GLY A 108 3.22 1.86 -1.34
N PHE A 109 2.57 0.76 -1.68
CA PHE A 109 2.07 -0.23 -0.73
C PHE A 109 2.24 -1.65 -1.28
N GLY A 110 2.16 -2.65 -0.39
CA GLY A 110 2.20 -4.04 -0.81
C GLY A 110 2.73 -4.99 0.25
N SER A 111 3.03 -6.21 -0.19
CA SER A 111 3.63 -7.25 0.66
C SER A 111 4.98 -6.81 1.18
N ARG A 112 5.25 -7.09 2.45
CA ARG A 112 6.54 -6.86 3.09
C ARG A 112 7.65 -7.76 2.51
N HIS A 113 7.26 -8.88 1.91
CA HIS A 113 8.17 -9.95 1.48
C HIS A 113 8.54 -9.89 -0.02
N LEU A 114 7.99 -8.94 -0.78
CA LEU A 114 8.48 -8.53 -2.10
C LEU A 114 9.10 -7.12 -2.00
N PRO A 115 10.29 -6.98 -1.39
CA PRO A 115 10.92 -5.69 -1.15
C PRO A 115 11.64 -5.09 -2.37
N SER A 116 12.09 -5.90 -3.35
CA SER A 116 12.89 -5.42 -4.49
C SER A 116 12.14 -4.36 -5.30
N ASP A 117 10.91 -4.62 -5.73
CA ASP A 117 10.18 -3.67 -6.59
C ASP A 117 9.82 -2.34 -5.91
N ILE A 118 9.64 -2.31 -4.58
CA ILE A 118 9.34 -1.06 -3.89
C ILE A 118 10.63 -0.23 -3.78
N TYR A 119 11.74 -0.79 -3.27
CA TYR A 119 12.98 -0.01 -3.11
C TYR A 119 13.66 0.33 -4.44
N ASP A 120 13.56 -0.54 -5.45
CA ASP A 120 14.09 -0.26 -6.80
C ASP A 120 13.32 0.88 -7.47
N ARG A 121 11.98 0.96 -7.29
CA ARG A 121 11.18 2.13 -7.72
C ARG A 121 11.47 3.38 -6.89
N LEU A 122 11.73 3.25 -5.59
CA LEU A 122 12.11 4.38 -4.73
C LEU A 122 13.44 5.02 -5.15
N ALA A 123 14.37 4.23 -5.70
CA ALA A 123 15.68 4.67 -6.17
C ALA A 123 15.63 5.37 -7.55
N GLN A 124 14.65 5.04 -8.40
CA GLN A 124 14.46 5.66 -9.72
C GLN A 124 13.73 7.02 -9.67
N LEU A 125 13.06 7.34 -8.57
CA LEU A 125 12.40 8.65 -8.33
C LEU A 125 13.31 9.67 -7.64
N GLY A 126 14.62 9.40 -7.61
CA GLY A 126 15.65 10.29 -7.10
C GLY A 126 16.54 10.78 -8.23
N ASP A 127 15.97 11.59 -9.13
CA ASP A 127 16.66 12.56 -9.98
C ASP A 127 15.70 13.75 -10.25
#